data_AF-A0A5U5E600-F1
#
_entry.id   AF-A0A5U5E600-F1
#
_cell.length_a   1.000
_cell.length_b   1.000
_cell.length_c   1.000
_cell.angle_alpha   90.00
_cell.angle_beta   90.00
_cell.angle_gamma   90.00
#
_symmetry.space_group_name_H-M   'P 1'
#
loop_
_entity.id
_entity.type
_entity.pdbx_description
1 polymer ?
#
loop_
_entity_poly.entity_id
_entity_poly.type
_entity_poly.pdbx_seq_one_letter_code
_entity_poly.pdbx_strand_id
1 'polypeptide(L)'
;VRSLIGCKTTPVTRRLPGSGLLVYGRGVSCELTVDEEGFSGISPYLFGLVLEHYIARHVSINTFSQMTLHSMQRGHVMTWPVRTGQRGSV
;
A
#
# COMPACT_ATOMS: atom_id res chain seq x y z
N VAL A 1 -1.88 15.47 11.07
CA VAL A 1 -1.59 15.32 9.61
C VAL A 1 -0.14 15.71 9.25
N ARG A 2 0.67 16.30 10.14
CA ARG A 2 2.10 16.59 9.86
C ARG A 2 3.03 15.38 9.92
N SER A 3 2.54 14.24 10.40
CA SER A 3 3.30 13.00 10.61
C SER A 3 3.49 12.18 9.33
N LEU A 4 2.89 12.57 8.20
CA LEU A 4 3.13 11.95 6.89
C LEU A 4 4.28 12.69 6.20
N ILE A 5 5.42 12.02 6.03
CA ILE A 5 6.66 12.63 5.55
C ILE A 5 6.81 12.46 4.05
N GLY A 6 6.34 11.32 3.53
CA GLY A 6 6.48 11.01 2.12
C GLY A 6 5.48 9.96 1.66
N CYS A 7 5.11 10.08 0.38
CA CYS A 7 4.42 9.04 -0.36
C CYS A 7 5.16 8.85 -1.67
N LYS A 8 5.58 7.62 -1.94
CA LYS A 8 6.20 7.24 -3.20
C LYS A 8 5.36 6.18 -3.86
N THR A 9 5.03 6.41 -5.12
CA THR A 9 4.17 5.53 -5.90
C THR A 9 4.96 5.05 -7.11
N THR A 10 5.16 3.75 -7.23
CA THR A 10 5.91 3.15 -8.34
C THR A 10 5.03 2.14 -9.08
N PRO A 11 4.99 2.19 -10.43
CA PRO A 11 4.36 1.14 -11.20
C PRO A 11 5.23 -0.12 -11.09
N VAL A 12 4.62 -1.25 -10.73
CA VAL A 12 5.29 -2.54 -10.59
C VAL A 12 4.51 -3.62 -11.33
N THR A 13 5.24 -4.48 -12.03
CA THR A 13 4.69 -5.68 -12.63
C THR A 13 5.11 -6.86 -11.77
N ARG A 14 4.15 -7.58 -11.18
CA ARG A 14 4.42 -8.80 -10.40
C ARG A 14 3.52 -9.93 -10.85
N ARG A 15 4.00 -11.15 -10.62
CA ARG A 15 3.18 -12.36 -10.69
C ARG A 15 2.11 -12.32 -9.60
N LEU A 16 0.85 -12.41 -9.98
CA LEU A 16 -0.26 -12.43 -9.03
C LEU A 16 -0.39 -13.83 -8.40
N PRO A 17 -0.65 -13.93 -7.08
CA PRO A 17 -0.93 -15.20 -6.44
C PRO A 17 -2.32 -15.69 -6.86
N GLY A 18 -2.37 -16.73 -7.70
CA GLY A 18 -3.60 -17.39 -8.15
C GLY A 18 -3.30 -18.80 -8.65
N SER A 19 -4.23 -19.73 -8.49
CA SER A 19 -4.09 -21.16 -8.79
C SER A 19 -4.16 -21.51 -10.30
N GLY A 20 -3.92 -20.55 -11.18
CA GLY A 20 -4.04 -20.69 -12.64
C GLY A 20 -2.76 -20.34 -13.40
N LEU A 21 -2.92 -20.08 -14.70
CA LEU A 21 -1.85 -19.64 -15.62
C LEU A 21 -0.98 -18.53 -15.01
N LEU A 22 0.29 -18.42 -15.41
CA LEU A 22 1.22 -17.38 -14.98
C LEU A 22 0.72 -15.97 -15.37
N VAL A 23 -0.19 -15.40 -14.59
CA VAL A 23 -0.73 -14.06 -14.81
C VAL A 23 0.22 -13.03 -14.20
N TYR A 24 0.89 -12.29 -15.07
CA TYR A 24 1.59 -11.07 -14.68
C TYR A 24 0.57 -9.93 -14.58
N GLY A 25 0.35 -9.46 -13.36
CA GLY A 25 -0.43 -8.25 -13.13
C GLY A 25 0.46 -7.02 -13.30
N ARG A 26 -0.13 -5.92 -13.78
CA ARG A 26 0.43 -4.58 -13.59
C ARG A 26 -0.21 -4.01 -12.33
N GLY A 27 0.58 -3.30 -11.56
CA GLY A 27 0.21 -2.83 -10.25
C GLY A 27 0.90 -1.54 -9.88
N VAL A 28 0.52 -1.03 -8.72
CA VAL A 28 1.11 0.13 -8.10
C VAL A 28 1.60 -0.27 -6.71
N SER A 29 2.86 0.01 -6.43
CA SER A 29 3.43 -0.07 -5.08
C SER A 29 3.42 1.32 -4.47
N CYS A 30 2.74 1.46 -3.35
CA CYS A 30 2.68 2.68 -2.56
C CYS A 30 3.55 2.51 -1.31
N GLU A 31 4.64 3.27 -1.24
CA GLU A 31 5.51 3.37 -0.08
C GLU A 31 5.16 4.64 0.67
N LEU A 32 4.74 4.50 1.92
CA LEU A 32 4.36 5.62 2.79
C LEU A 32 5.38 5.73 3.92
N THR A 33 5.95 6.91 4.08
CA THR A 33 6.87 7.24 5.16
C THR A 33 6.16 8.11 6.19
N VAL A 34 6.16 7.64 7.43
CA VAL A 34 5.55 8.33 8.56
C VAL A 34 6.57 8.61 9.65
N ASP A 35 6.33 9.69 10.37
CA ASP A 35 7.06 10.08 11.56
C ASP A 35 6.22 9.72 12.79
N GLU A 36 6.75 8.84 13.63
CA GLU A 36 6.06 8.37 14.84
C GLU A 36 5.97 9.43 15.94
N GLU A 37 6.81 10.48 15.94
CA GLU A 37 6.70 11.57 16.91
C GLU A 37 5.35 12.27 16.81
N GLY A 38 4.83 12.38 15.59
CA GLY A 38 3.51 12.94 15.31
C GLY A 38 2.33 12.03 15.68
N PHE A 39 2.58 10.83 16.23
CA PHE A 39 1.54 9.91 16.73
C PHE A 39 1.52 9.79 18.25
N SER A 40 2.30 10.59 18.99
CA SER A 40 2.27 10.65 20.46
C SER A 40 2.40 9.28 21.16
N GLY A 41 3.22 8.38 20.58
CA GLY A 41 3.43 7.02 21.10
C GLY A 41 2.41 5.97 20.61
N ILE A 42 1.44 6.35 19.79
CA ILE A 42 0.53 5.43 19.12
C ILE A 42 1.22 4.85 17.88
N SER A 43 1.06 3.55 17.64
CA SER A 43 1.64 2.91 16.44
C SER A 43 0.99 3.45 15.15
N PRO A 44 1.78 3.81 14.12
CA PRO A 44 1.24 4.25 12.83
C PRO A 44 0.59 3.12 12.03
N TYR A 45 0.59 1.89 12.56
CA TYR A 45 0.04 0.71 11.90
C TYR A 45 -1.43 0.87 11.48
N LEU A 46 -2.29 1.36 12.38
CA LEU A 46 -3.72 1.54 12.07
C LEU A 46 -3.94 2.59 10.98
N PHE A 47 -3.15 3.67 11.01
CA PHE A 47 -3.16 4.68 9.96
C PHE A 47 -2.76 4.07 8.61
N GLY A 48 -1.70 3.27 8.59
CA GLY A 48 -1.29 2.53 7.39
C GLY A 48 -2.36 1.57 6.89
N LEU A 49 -3.01 0.82 7.79
CA LEU A 49 -4.09 -0.10 7.44
C LEU A 49 -5.28 0.63 6.79
N VAL A 50 -5.72 1.75 7.35
CA VAL A 50 -6.82 2.55 6.79
C VAL A 50 -6.45 3.11 5.41
N LEU A 51 -5.22 3.62 5.25
CA LEU A 51 -4.70 4.10 3.97
C LEU A 51 -4.62 2.98 2.92
N GLU A 52 -4.20 1.79 3.32
CA GLU A 52 -4.13 0.63 2.44
C GLU A 52 -5.50 0.31 1.85
N HIS A 53 -6.52 0.22 2.69
CA HIS A 53 -7.90 0.01 2.27
C HIS A 53 -8.46 1.17 1.43
N TYR A 54 -8.04 2.40 1.70
CA TYR A 54 -8.46 3.58 0.93
C TYR A 54 -7.86 3.55 -0.48
N ILE A 55 -6.56 3.27 -0.60
CA ILE A 55 -5.84 3.18 -1.87
C ILE A 55 -6.35 2.00 -2.69
N ALA A 56 -6.55 0.83 -2.07
CA ALA A 56 -7.07 -0.35 -2.75
C ALA A 56 -8.47 -0.11 -3.38
N ARG A 57 -9.27 0.80 -2.82
CA ARG A 57 -10.56 1.23 -3.40
C ARG A 57 -10.42 2.22 -4.56
N HIS A 58 -9.36 3.02 -4.59
CA HIS A 58 -9.13 4.04 -5.61
C HIS A 58 -8.36 3.53 -6.83
N VAL A 59 -7.62 2.42 -6.68
CA VAL A 59 -6.91 1.78 -7.78
C VAL A 59 -7.90 1.08 -8.72
N SER A 60 -7.67 1.23 -10.03
CA SER A 60 -8.49 0.62 -11.10
C SER A 60 -8.54 -0.91 -10.98
N ILE A 61 -9.64 -1.57 -11.39
CA ILE A 61 -9.78 -3.05 -11.28
C ILE A 61 -8.70 -3.82 -12.04
N ASN A 62 -8.16 -3.22 -13.11
CA ASN A 62 -7.13 -3.85 -13.93
C ASN A 62 -5.73 -3.74 -13.31
N THR A 63 -5.63 -3.26 -12.08
CA THR A 63 -4.35 -2.97 -11.44
C THR A 63 -4.37 -3.44 -9.99
N PHE A 64 -3.29 -4.07 -9.56
CA PHE A 64 -3.14 -4.43 -8.15
C PHE A 64 -2.52 -3.27 -7.37
N SER A 65 -2.88 -3.11 -6.09
CA SER A 65 -2.22 -2.20 -5.17
C SER A 65 -1.45 -2.99 -4.12
N GLN A 66 -0.20 -2.59 -3.89
CA GLN A 66 0.57 -3.04 -2.74
C GLN A 66 0.93 -1.82 -1.91
N MET A 67 0.85 -1.94 -0.59
CA MET A 67 1.23 -0.86 0.30
C MET A 67 2.34 -1.31 1.26
N THR A 68 3.30 -0.43 1.46
CA THR A 68 4.41 -0.61 2.39
C THR A 68 4.50 0.62 3.27
N LEU A 69 4.43 0.42 4.59
CA LEU A 69 4.61 1.47 5.58
C LEU A 69 6.03 1.45 6.12
N HIS A 70 6.65 2.62 6.10
CA HIS A 70 7.95 2.91 6.68
C HIS A 70 7.80 3.99 7.75
N SER A 71 8.43 3.77 8.90
CA SER A 71 8.62 4.72 9.98
C SER A 71 10.01 5.35 9.86
N MET A 72 10.13 6.64 10.15
CA MET A 72 11.44 7.29 10.22
C MET A 72 12.30 6.76 11.38
N GLN A 73 11.65 6.39 12.49
CA GLN A 73 12.32 5.92 13.71
C GLN A 73 12.73 4.46 13.62
N ARG A 74 11.89 3.63 13.01
CA ARG A 74 12.05 2.15 13.00
C ARG A 74 12.34 1.56 11.63
N GLY A 75 12.24 2.35 10.56
CA GLY A 75 12.39 1.85 9.20
C GLY A 75 11.16 1.08 8.74
N HIS A 76 11.32 -0.18 8.33
CA HIS A 76 10.20 -0.97 7.81
C HIS A 76 9.18 -1.32 8.92
N VAL A 77 7.91 -0.97 8.73
CA VAL A 77 6.83 -1.26 9.71
C VAL A 77 5.99 -2.45 9.26
N MET A 78 5.42 -2.38 8.07
CA MET A 78 4.54 -3.41 7.53
C MET A 78 4.48 -3.34 6.00
N THR A 79 4.42 -4.51 5.37
CA THR A 79 4.03 -4.65 3.96
C THR A 79 2.70 -5.40 3.92
N TRP A 80 1.65 -4.75 3.39
CA TRP A 80 0.38 -5.45 3.18
C TRP A 80 0.43 -6.33 1.93
N PRO A 81 -0.33 -7.43 1.91
CA PRO A 81 -0.42 -8.29 0.75
C PRO A 81 -1.00 -7.53 -0.45
N VAL A 82 -0.64 -8.00 -1.63
CA VAL A 82 -1.12 -7.43 -2.88
C VAL A 82 -2.64 -7.58 -2.97
N ARG A 83 -3.37 -6.48 -3.12
CA ARG A 83 -4.82 -6.51 -3.35
C ARG A 83 -5.14 -6.16 -4.78
N THR A 84 -5.98 -6.96 -5.42
CA THR A 84 -6.58 -6.61 -6.72
C THR A 84 -7.52 -5.43 -6.53
N GLY A 85 -7.41 -4.41 -7.40
CA GLY A 85 -8.32 -3.27 -7.40
C GLY A 85 -9.76 -3.74 -7.53
N GLN A 86 -10.68 -3.11 -6.80
CA GLN A 86 -12.11 -3.49 -6.80
C GLN A 86 -12.95 -2.63 -7.76
N ARG A 87 -12.33 -1.71 -8.51
CA ARG A 87 -13.04 -0.73 -9.36
C ARG A 87 -13.49 -1.34 -10.70
N GLY A 88 -14.49 -2.21 -10.64
CA GLY A 88 -15.03 -2.90 -11.81
C GLY A 88 -15.38 -1.97 -12.95
N SER A 89 -14.91 -2.29 -14.15
CA SER A 89 -15.65 -1.89 -15.34
C SER A 89 -16.99 -2.58 -15.23
N VAL A 90 -18.03 -1.78 -15.00
CA VAL A 90 -19.37 -2.14 -15.46
C VAL A 90 -19.38 -2.32 -16.97
#